data_AF-A0A2Z6SGQ4-F1
#
_entry.id   AF-A0A2Z6SGQ4-F1
#
_cell.length_a   1.000
_cell.length_b   1.000
_cell.length_c   1.000
_cell.angle_alpha   90.00
_cell.angle_beta   90.00
_cell.angle_gamma   90.00
#
_symmetry.space_group_name_H-M   'P 1'
#
loop_
_entity.id
_entity.type
_entity.pdbx_description
1 polymer ?
#
loop_
_entity_poly.entity_id
_entity_poly.type
_entity_poly.pdbx_seq_one_letter_code
_entity_poly.pdbx_strand_id
1 'polypeptide(L)'
;MQSISSSNINLPPEIFIEVCSFLPPADLITLSQVCREFRGYLCAPNSSTTQEIWKKSRLQFISKEEMPPPKGVCEEKYVKLLMTERGCQICKHNKECKVYWEFLIRCCHKCYSTKTVSRFELMSINCPKEFIEIMPYTHVGLIVCSKYYWIEQLDFAYFQYHSLSKSEKKIWLKNKKRVFDSIMNYVKQRELREYREKSFFRNWFFFPHNCDMLLENTRSSSSSSLPPSPPLFRFFAKDLPQLIHYHIQRLESEPSKSTFGIKLHDYKNSNERKRDKRVNFIKTRKMGEKEPRNKFNRCNMKGKNFKFSYKYG
;
A
#
# COMPACT_ATOMS: atom_id res chain seq x y z
N MET A 1 28.98 4.01 42.16
CA MET A 1 28.51 4.34 40.79
C MET A 1 27.01 4.49 40.86
N GLN A 2 26.53 5.73 40.73
CA GLN A 2 25.10 6.06 40.83
C GLN A 2 24.34 5.40 39.69
N SER A 3 23.27 4.69 40.04
CA SER A 3 22.26 4.20 39.12
C SER A 3 21.60 5.40 38.44
N ILE A 4 21.75 5.51 37.12
CA ILE A 4 20.97 6.44 36.32
C ILE A 4 19.53 5.98 36.42
N SER A 5 18.74 6.67 37.25
CA SER A 5 17.30 6.51 37.30
C SER A 5 16.77 6.87 35.91
N SER A 6 16.28 5.88 35.17
CA SER A 6 15.34 6.14 34.08
C SER A 6 14.19 6.93 34.72
N SER A 7 14.14 8.23 34.48
CA SER A 7 13.00 9.04 34.84
C SER A 7 11.81 8.51 34.04
N ASN A 8 11.08 7.57 34.64
CA ASN A 8 9.73 7.25 34.22
C ASN A 8 8.99 8.58 34.24
N ILE A 9 8.69 9.10 33.06
CA ILE A 9 7.67 10.13 32.92
C ILE A 9 6.40 9.43 33.40
N ASN A 10 6.05 9.57 34.68
CA ASN A 10 4.82 9.06 35.28
C ASN A 10 3.62 9.92 34.80
N LEU A 11 3.53 10.15 33.49
CA LEU A 11 2.39 10.81 32.87
C LEU A 11 1.38 9.72 32.51
N PRO A 12 0.12 9.79 32.98
CA PRO A 12 -0.91 8.86 32.56
C PRO A 12 -1.00 8.86 31.02
N PRO A 13 -1.12 7.67 30.39
CA PRO A 13 -1.19 7.55 28.94
C PRO A 13 -2.24 8.47 28.30
N GLU A 14 -3.37 8.66 28.97
CA GLU A 14 -4.48 9.51 28.53
C GLU A 14 -4.06 10.98 28.42
N ILE A 15 -3.30 11.48 29.39
CA ILE A 15 -2.79 12.86 29.37
C ILE A 15 -1.72 13.01 28.29
N PHE A 16 -0.85 12.01 28.11
CA PHE A 16 0.13 12.02 27.03
C PHE A 16 -0.54 12.08 25.65
N ILE A 17 -1.58 11.26 25.42
CA ILE A 17 -2.37 11.23 24.19
C ILE A 17 -3.05 12.59 23.93
N GLU A 18 -3.60 13.20 24.98
CA GLU A 18 -4.24 14.51 24.87
C GLU A 18 -3.22 15.60 24.51
N VAL A 19 -2.06 15.63 25.18
CA VAL A 19 -0.97 16.55 24.83
C VAL A 19 -0.55 16.37 23.36
N CYS A 20 -0.39 15.13 22.89
CA CYS A 20 -0.03 14.84 21.51
C CYS A 20 -1.05 15.41 20.50
N SER A 21 -2.33 15.47 20.86
CA SER A 21 -3.37 16.01 19.98
C SER A 21 -3.19 17.50 19.65
N PHE A 22 -2.41 18.24 20.46
CA PHE A 22 -2.10 19.66 20.28
C PHE A 22 -0.73 19.91 19.65
N LEU A 23 -0.01 18.87 19.24
CA LEU A 23 1.33 19.01 18.66
C LEU A 23 1.29 19.04 17.12
N PRO A 24 2.19 19.80 16.47
CA PRO A 24 2.33 19.74 15.03
C PRO A 24 2.86 18.37 14.58
N PRO A 25 2.59 17.96 13.32
CA PRO A 25 3.03 16.66 12.81
C PRO A 25 4.53 16.40 12.95
N ALA A 26 5.37 17.43 12.80
CA ALA A 26 6.81 17.30 12.94
C ALA A 26 7.24 16.85 14.35
N ASP A 27 6.58 17.37 15.38
CA ASP A 27 6.86 17.05 16.77
C ASP A 27 6.37 15.66 17.12
N LEU A 28 5.20 15.26 16.60
CA LEU A 28 4.69 13.90 16.74
C LEU A 28 5.66 12.86 16.17
N ILE A 29 6.28 13.14 15.02
CA ILE A 29 7.28 12.22 14.48
C ILE A 29 8.53 12.19 15.36
N THR A 30 8.99 13.34 15.84
CA THR A 30 10.15 13.41 16.73
C THR A 30 9.89 12.62 18.02
N LEU A 31 8.72 12.81 18.65
CA LEU A 31 8.30 12.07 19.84
C LEU A 31 8.21 10.56 19.61
N SER A 32 7.71 10.13 18.44
CA SER A 32 7.65 8.71 18.10
C SER A 32 9.01 8.01 18.05
N GLN A 33 10.11 8.78 18.01
CA GLN A 33 11.48 8.27 17.98
C GLN A 33 12.16 8.29 19.36
N VAL A 34 11.56 8.90 20.37
CA VAL A 34 12.16 9.07 21.71
C VAL A 34 12.19 7.75 22.48
N CYS A 35 11.06 7.03 22.57
CA CYS A 35 10.97 5.77 23.29
C CYS A 35 9.96 4.80 22.65
N ARG A 36 10.04 3.53 23.03
CA ARG A 36 9.16 2.46 22.51
C ARG A 36 7.69 2.69 22.84
N GLU A 37 7.42 3.27 24.00
CA GLU A 37 6.07 3.55 24.50
C GLU A 37 5.40 4.65 23.67
N PHE A 38 6.06 5.79 23.46
CA PHE A 38 5.56 6.86 22.59
C PHE A 38 5.36 6.37 21.15
N ARG A 39 6.29 5.55 20.67
CA ARG A 39 6.12 4.88 19.37
C ARG A 39 4.87 3.98 19.34
N GLY A 40 4.57 3.29 20.45
CA GLY A 40 3.36 2.47 20.59
C GLY A 40 2.08 3.28 20.46
N TYR A 41 2.04 4.47 21.04
CA TYR A 41 0.88 5.38 20.94
C TYR A 41 0.78 6.10 19.59
N LEU A 42 1.91 6.50 19.01
CA LEU A 42 1.94 7.37 17.82
C LEU A 42 2.05 6.62 16.49
N CYS A 43 2.48 5.35 16.50
CA CYS A 43 2.70 4.55 15.30
C CYS A 43 1.90 3.23 15.29
N ALA A 44 0.63 3.28 15.71
CA ALA A 44 -0.32 2.17 15.64
C ALA A 44 -1.41 2.44 14.57
N PRO A 45 -1.25 1.96 13.32
CA PRO A 45 -2.13 2.34 12.21
C PRO A 45 -3.58 1.87 12.34
N ASN A 46 -3.85 0.86 13.17
CA ASN A 46 -5.20 0.32 13.42
C ASN A 46 -5.83 0.88 14.70
N SER A 47 -5.11 1.70 15.48
CA SER A 47 -5.61 2.29 16.72
C SER A 47 -6.42 3.54 16.41
N SER A 48 -7.70 3.58 16.84
CA SER A 48 -8.56 4.76 16.70
C SER A 48 -7.94 6.00 17.34
N THR A 49 -7.38 5.83 18.54
CA THR A 49 -6.69 6.90 19.28
C THR A 49 -5.53 7.48 18.48
N THR A 50 -4.68 6.62 17.89
CA THR A 50 -3.58 7.10 17.04
C THR A 50 -4.12 7.87 15.83
N GLN A 51 -5.16 7.37 15.17
CA GLN A 51 -5.78 8.06 14.04
C GLN A 51 -6.32 9.45 14.46
N GLU A 52 -6.95 9.55 15.63
CA GLU A 52 -7.50 10.80 16.15
C GLU A 52 -6.42 11.84 16.47
N ILE A 53 -5.29 11.45 17.07
CA ILE A 53 -4.14 12.33 17.33
C ILE A 53 -3.66 12.95 16.00
N TRP A 54 -3.37 12.11 15.00
CA TRP A 54 -2.88 12.58 13.71
C TRP A 54 -3.92 13.43 12.97
N LYS A 55 -5.21 13.09 13.06
CA LYS A 55 -6.30 13.88 12.48
C LYS A 55 -6.41 15.27 13.12
N LYS A 56 -6.42 15.35 14.45
CA LYS A 56 -6.48 16.64 15.18
C LYS A 56 -5.27 17.51 14.82
N SER A 57 -4.07 16.92 14.89
CA SER A 57 -2.83 17.58 14.50
C SER A 57 -2.86 18.10 13.06
N ARG A 58 -3.35 17.29 12.10
CA ARG A 58 -3.52 17.71 10.70
C ARG A 58 -4.45 18.91 10.57
N LEU A 59 -5.65 18.82 11.14
CA LEU A 59 -6.67 19.86 10.99
C LEU A 59 -6.24 21.18 11.65
N GLN A 60 -5.46 21.12 12.74
CA GLN A 60 -4.97 22.28 13.44
C GLN A 60 -3.77 22.94 12.74
N PHE A 61 -2.78 22.16 12.29
CA PHE A 61 -1.49 22.68 11.82
C PHE A 61 -1.33 22.69 10.30
N ILE A 62 -2.18 21.97 9.57
CA ILE A 62 -2.26 21.97 8.11
C ILE A 62 -3.65 22.44 7.71
N SER A 63 -4.00 23.67 8.11
CA SER A 63 -5.37 24.21 8.01
C SER A 63 -5.94 24.23 6.60
N LYS A 64 -5.10 24.31 5.56
CA LYS A 64 -5.53 24.19 4.16
C LYS A 64 -5.91 22.76 3.75
N GLU A 65 -5.63 21.76 4.59
CA GLU A 65 -5.85 20.34 4.27
C GLU A 65 -7.00 19.75 5.08
N GLU A 66 -8.22 20.07 4.66
CA GLU A 66 -9.46 19.56 5.27
C GLU A 66 -9.85 18.18 4.73
N MET A 67 -9.40 17.79 3.53
CA MET A 67 -9.78 16.52 2.94
C MET A 67 -9.29 15.34 3.80
N PRO A 68 -10.15 14.34 4.04
CA PRO A 68 -9.74 13.16 4.78
C PRO A 68 -8.74 12.31 3.96
N PRO A 69 -8.04 11.37 4.61
CA PRO A 69 -7.23 10.38 3.91
C PRO A 69 -8.05 9.57 2.89
N PRO A 70 -7.43 9.09 1.81
CA PRO A 70 -8.05 8.09 0.94
C PRO A 70 -8.47 6.84 1.72
N LYS A 71 -9.50 6.15 1.23
CA LYS A 71 -9.99 4.92 1.86
C LYS A 71 -8.86 3.89 2.04
N GLY A 72 -8.70 3.40 3.26
CA GLY A 72 -7.66 2.42 3.61
C GLY A 72 -6.28 3.01 3.91
N VAL A 73 -6.15 4.35 3.92
CA VAL A 73 -4.93 5.05 4.33
C VAL A 73 -5.14 5.61 5.74
N CYS A 74 -4.20 5.34 6.64
CA CYS A 74 -4.22 5.92 7.98
C CYS A 74 -3.78 7.39 7.98
N GLU A 75 -4.28 8.17 8.93
CA GLU A 75 -3.95 9.59 9.14
C GLU A 75 -2.44 9.81 9.29
N GLU A 76 -1.74 8.94 10.03
CA GLU A 76 -0.27 9.01 10.15
C GLU A 76 0.42 9.01 8.77
N LYS A 77 0.05 8.05 7.89
CA LYS A 77 0.64 7.94 6.56
C LYS A 77 0.24 9.13 5.68
N TYR A 78 -1.01 9.57 5.79
CA TYR A 78 -1.54 10.72 5.07
C TYR A 78 -0.79 12.01 5.43
N VAL A 79 -0.67 12.31 6.72
CA VAL A 79 0.08 13.47 7.24
C VAL A 79 1.55 13.39 6.83
N LYS A 80 2.17 12.22 6.94
CA LYS A 80 3.55 12.02 6.50
C LYS A 80 3.77 12.31 5.01
N LEU A 81 2.75 12.17 4.15
CA LEU A 81 2.82 12.57 2.74
C LEU A 81 2.73 14.08 2.55
N LEU A 82 1.90 14.75 3.35
CA LEU A 82 1.67 16.20 3.30
C LEU A 82 2.87 17.03 3.77
N MET A 83 3.74 16.46 4.62
CA MET A 83 4.97 17.09 5.13
C MET A 83 6.05 17.27 4.04
N THR A 84 5.86 18.25 3.14
CA THR A 84 6.74 18.54 2.00
C THR A 84 8.14 18.98 2.43
N GLU A 85 8.28 19.60 3.60
CA GLU A 85 9.54 20.05 4.20
C GLU A 85 10.53 18.90 4.46
N ARG A 86 10.03 17.67 4.60
CA ARG A 86 10.86 16.47 4.75
C ARG A 86 11.45 15.95 3.44
N GLY A 87 11.14 16.62 2.33
CA GLY A 87 11.67 16.29 1.00
C GLY A 87 11.25 14.92 0.49
N CYS A 88 11.99 14.43 -0.50
CA CYS A 88 11.67 13.23 -1.25
C CYS A 88 11.72 11.99 -0.37
N GLN A 89 10.68 11.14 -0.40
CA GLN A 89 10.68 9.89 0.37
C GLN A 89 11.65 8.84 -0.18
N ILE A 90 12.14 9.01 -1.41
CA ILE A 90 13.03 8.06 -2.10
C ILE A 90 14.48 8.48 -1.90
N CYS A 91 14.90 9.62 -2.45
CA CYS A 91 16.29 10.05 -2.35
C CYS A 91 16.64 10.79 -1.07
N LYS A 92 15.66 11.25 -0.27
CA LYS A 92 15.85 12.02 0.97
C LYS A 92 16.60 13.36 0.84
N HIS A 93 17.14 13.71 -0.33
CA HIS A 93 17.94 14.92 -0.54
C HIS A 93 17.14 16.08 -1.13
N ASN A 94 16.29 15.82 -2.13
CA ASN A 94 15.57 16.90 -2.81
C ASN A 94 14.34 17.33 -2.00
N LYS A 95 14.22 18.64 -1.72
CA LYS A 95 13.08 19.24 -1.03
C LYS A 95 11.92 19.58 -1.98
N GLU A 96 12.19 19.82 -3.25
CA GLU A 96 11.17 20.06 -4.27
C GLU A 96 10.50 18.73 -4.65
N CYS A 97 9.33 18.49 -4.09
CA CYS A 97 8.59 17.25 -4.25
C CYS A 97 7.12 17.48 -4.52
N LYS A 98 6.55 16.60 -5.33
CA LYS A 98 5.12 16.46 -5.53
C LYS A 98 4.63 15.23 -4.77
N VAL A 99 3.41 15.30 -4.24
CA VAL A 99 2.69 14.12 -3.77
C VAL A 99 1.93 13.53 -4.95
N TYR A 100 2.23 12.27 -5.28
CA TYR A 100 1.53 11.48 -6.28
C TYR A 100 0.52 10.60 -5.54
N TRP A 101 -0.73 11.06 -5.49
CA TRP A 101 -1.80 10.46 -4.70
C TRP A 101 -2.24 9.09 -5.20
N GLU A 102 -2.07 8.86 -6.50
CA GLU A 102 -2.33 7.59 -7.19
C GLU A 102 -1.45 6.47 -6.66
N PHE A 103 -0.25 6.83 -6.17
CA PHE A 103 0.78 5.93 -5.68
C PHE A 103 1.06 6.09 -4.17
N LEU A 104 0.41 7.06 -3.52
CA LEU A 104 0.63 7.43 -2.12
C LEU A 104 2.12 7.64 -1.78
N ILE A 105 2.82 8.38 -2.64
CA ILE A 105 4.24 8.68 -2.50
C ILE A 105 4.51 10.18 -2.71
N ARG A 106 5.40 10.75 -1.91
CA ARG A 106 5.98 12.07 -2.14
C ARG A 106 7.38 11.93 -2.69
N CYS A 107 7.62 12.39 -3.91
CA CYS A 107 8.94 12.35 -4.50
C CYS A 107 9.26 13.51 -5.45
N CYS A 108 10.54 13.70 -5.74
CA CYS A 108 11.00 14.68 -6.70
C CYS A 108 10.85 14.14 -8.13
N HIS A 109 10.88 15.03 -9.12
CA HIS A 109 10.71 14.69 -10.53
C HIS A 109 11.72 13.64 -11.03
N LYS A 110 12.97 13.71 -10.57
CA LYS A 110 14.01 12.72 -10.92
C LYS A 110 13.63 11.32 -10.46
N CYS A 111 13.25 11.18 -9.19
CA CYS A 111 12.82 9.89 -8.63
C CYS A 111 11.55 9.38 -9.30
N TYR A 112 10.58 10.27 -9.55
CA TYR A 112 9.36 9.93 -10.29
C TYR A 112 9.68 9.34 -11.67
N SER A 113 10.54 10.00 -12.45
CA SER A 113 10.93 9.57 -13.80
C SER A 113 11.66 8.23 -13.80
N THR A 114 12.39 7.89 -12.73
CA THR A 114 13.08 6.59 -12.59
C THR A 114 12.19 5.46 -12.09
N LYS A 115 11.06 5.79 -11.46
CA LYS A 115 10.17 4.84 -10.79
C LYS A 115 8.82 4.67 -11.48
N THR A 116 8.66 5.30 -12.64
CA THR A 116 7.45 5.17 -13.45
C THR A 116 7.76 4.63 -14.83
N VAL A 117 6.75 3.99 -15.43
CA VAL A 117 6.78 3.43 -16.78
C VAL A 117 5.55 3.91 -17.53
N SER A 118 5.72 4.24 -18.82
CA SER A 118 4.62 4.69 -19.66
C SER A 118 3.72 3.54 -20.12
N ARG A 119 2.47 3.84 -20.46
CA ARG A 119 1.57 2.86 -21.12
C ARG A 119 2.19 2.27 -22.38
N PHE A 120 2.89 3.08 -23.17
CA PHE A 120 3.52 2.63 -24.41
C PHE A 120 4.57 1.56 -24.17
N GLU A 121 5.46 1.77 -23.20
CA GLU A 121 6.47 0.77 -22.81
C GLU A 121 5.83 -0.54 -22.33
N LEU A 122 4.73 -0.48 -21.56
CA LEU A 122 4.00 -1.68 -21.14
C LEU A 122 3.38 -2.46 -22.30
N MET A 123 2.84 -1.73 -23.28
CA MET A 123 2.29 -2.34 -24.50
C MET A 123 3.39 -2.97 -25.36
N SER A 124 4.59 -2.36 -25.39
CA SER A 124 5.73 -2.88 -26.16
C SER A 124 6.26 -4.22 -25.64
N ILE A 125 6.10 -4.50 -24.34
CA ILE A 125 6.46 -5.79 -23.74
C ILE A 125 5.28 -6.78 -23.69
N ASN A 126 4.18 -6.49 -24.39
CA ASN A 126 2.95 -7.32 -24.43
C ASN A 126 2.33 -7.58 -23.05
N CYS A 127 2.38 -6.58 -22.16
CA CYS A 127 1.63 -6.66 -20.92
C CYS A 127 0.11 -6.65 -21.23
N PRO A 128 -0.70 -7.52 -20.59
CA PRO A 128 -2.13 -7.65 -20.90
C PRO A 128 -2.91 -6.34 -20.74
N LYS A 129 -3.67 -5.95 -21.76
CA LYS A 129 -4.36 -4.65 -21.81
C LYS A 129 -5.36 -4.51 -20.66
N GLU A 130 -6.13 -5.56 -20.37
CA GLU A 130 -7.13 -5.57 -19.31
C GLU A 130 -6.53 -5.40 -17.91
N PHE A 131 -5.26 -5.80 -17.74
CA PHE A 131 -4.51 -5.56 -16.50
C PHE A 131 -4.06 -4.10 -16.42
N ILE A 132 -3.44 -3.57 -17.49
CA ILE A 132 -2.96 -2.18 -17.54
C ILE A 132 -4.11 -1.18 -17.31
N GLU A 133 -5.29 -1.45 -17.85
CA GLU A 133 -6.46 -0.57 -17.79
C GLU A 133 -7.04 -0.38 -16.39
N ILE A 134 -6.85 -1.33 -15.48
CA ILE A 134 -7.35 -1.20 -14.12
C ILE A 134 -6.33 -0.53 -13.19
N MET A 135 -5.06 -0.48 -13.56
CA MET A 135 -4.00 0.02 -12.68
C MET A 135 -4.12 1.52 -12.44
N PRO A 136 -3.85 2.03 -11.22
CA PRO A 136 -3.74 3.46 -10.98
C PRO A 136 -2.62 4.05 -11.82
N TYR A 137 -2.84 5.25 -12.33
CA TYR A 137 -1.90 5.93 -13.21
C TYR A 137 -1.94 7.42 -12.95
N THR A 138 -0.85 8.12 -13.26
CA THR A 138 -0.84 9.57 -13.34
C THR A 138 -0.69 10.02 -14.79
N HIS A 139 -0.96 11.29 -15.08
CA HIS A 139 -0.82 11.86 -16.42
C HIS A 139 0.34 12.84 -16.52
N VAL A 140 1.03 12.80 -17.65
CA VAL A 140 2.01 13.82 -18.03
C VAL A 140 1.80 14.19 -19.50
N GLY A 141 1.85 15.49 -19.81
CA GLY A 141 1.78 16.04 -21.17
C GLY A 141 0.61 17.00 -21.40
N LEU A 142 0.87 18.06 -22.17
CA LEU A 142 -0.09 19.12 -22.52
C LEU A 142 -1.00 18.75 -23.71
N ILE A 143 -0.46 18.02 -24.68
CA ILE A 143 -1.10 17.74 -25.98
C ILE A 143 -1.33 16.25 -26.15
N VAL A 144 -0.34 15.43 -25.79
CA VAL A 144 -0.44 13.96 -25.80
C VAL A 144 -0.43 13.49 -24.35
N CYS A 145 -1.62 13.20 -23.81
CA CYS A 145 -1.73 12.76 -22.43
C CYS A 145 -1.24 11.32 -22.30
N SER A 146 -0.04 11.14 -21.75
CA SER A 146 0.52 9.81 -21.53
C SER A 146 0.23 9.33 -20.11
N LYS A 147 -0.23 8.08 -19.98
CA LYS A 147 -0.46 7.42 -18.68
C LYS A 147 0.85 6.81 -18.18
N TYR A 148 1.20 7.11 -16.94
CA TYR A 148 2.38 6.58 -16.26
C TYR A 148 1.97 5.76 -15.04
N TYR A 149 2.68 4.65 -14.82
CA TYR A 149 2.40 3.68 -13.77
C TYR A 149 3.60 3.54 -12.84
N TRP A 150 3.38 3.38 -11.54
CA TRP A 150 4.45 3.15 -10.58
C TRP A 150 4.99 1.72 -10.67
N ILE A 151 6.29 1.57 -10.96
CA ILE A 151 6.91 0.28 -11.30
C ILE A 151 6.72 -0.74 -10.18
N GLU A 152 7.01 -0.40 -8.92
CA GLU A 152 6.90 -1.34 -7.79
C GLU A 152 5.47 -1.83 -7.53
N GLN A 153 4.48 -0.96 -7.76
CA GLN A 153 3.08 -1.30 -7.57
C GLN A 153 2.58 -2.19 -8.71
N LEU A 154 2.96 -1.83 -9.93
CA LEU A 154 2.66 -2.56 -11.14
C LEU A 154 3.25 -3.98 -11.09
N ASP A 155 4.53 -4.10 -10.76
CA ASP A 155 5.24 -5.37 -10.71
C ASP A 155 4.58 -6.34 -9.73
N PHE A 156 4.27 -5.85 -8.53
CA PHE A 156 3.58 -6.64 -7.51
C PHE A 156 2.18 -7.07 -7.95
N ALA A 157 1.39 -6.14 -8.48
CA ALA A 157 0.05 -6.45 -8.97
C ALA A 157 0.10 -7.47 -10.12
N TYR A 158 1.11 -7.36 -10.98
CA TYR A 158 1.30 -8.25 -12.10
C TYR A 158 1.72 -9.66 -11.66
N PHE A 159 2.62 -9.77 -10.68
CA PHE A 159 2.99 -11.06 -10.09
C PHE A 159 1.76 -11.80 -9.54
N GLN A 160 0.89 -11.09 -8.82
CA GLN A 160 -0.38 -11.65 -8.33
C GLN A 160 -1.27 -12.09 -9.50
N TYR A 161 -1.48 -11.22 -10.49
CA TYR A 161 -2.33 -11.49 -11.65
C TYR A 161 -1.80 -12.68 -12.47
N HIS A 162 -0.50 -12.75 -12.74
CA HIS A 162 0.13 -13.75 -13.59
C HIS A 162 -0.02 -15.17 -13.02
N SER A 163 0.02 -15.30 -11.69
CA SER A 163 -0.05 -16.57 -10.97
C SER A 163 -1.46 -17.20 -10.91
N LEU A 164 -2.49 -16.49 -11.41
CA LEU A 164 -3.89 -16.93 -11.33
C LEU A 164 -4.36 -17.68 -12.59
N SER A 165 -5.34 -18.57 -12.41
CA SER A 165 -6.05 -19.19 -13.53
C SER A 165 -6.94 -18.19 -14.29
N LYS A 166 -7.43 -18.57 -15.48
CA LYS A 166 -8.24 -17.68 -16.33
C LYS A 166 -9.53 -17.19 -15.66
N SER A 167 -10.22 -18.04 -14.89
CA SER A 167 -11.46 -17.67 -14.18
C SER A 167 -11.16 -16.74 -13.01
N GLU A 168 -10.11 -17.02 -12.25
CA GLU A 168 -9.67 -16.21 -11.11
C GLU A 168 -9.18 -14.83 -11.54
N LYS A 169 -8.48 -14.73 -12.69
CA LYS A 169 -8.06 -13.45 -13.27
C LYS A 169 -9.22 -12.48 -13.45
N LYS A 170 -10.36 -12.94 -13.98
CA LYS A 170 -11.56 -12.09 -14.18
C LYS A 170 -12.09 -11.55 -12.85
N ILE A 171 -12.16 -12.40 -11.82
CA ILE A 171 -12.63 -12.01 -10.48
C ILE A 171 -11.64 -11.03 -9.84
N TRP A 172 -10.34 -11.32 -9.94
CA TRP A 172 -9.28 -10.48 -9.43
C TRP A 172 -9.29 -9.08 -10.06
N LEU A 173 -9.39 -9.01 -11.40
CA LEU A 173 -9.48 -7.75 -12.13
C LEU A 173 -10.68 -6.92 -11.68
N LYS A 174 -11.87 -7.54 -11.56
CA LYS A 174 -13.08 -6.87 -11.08
C LYS A 174 -12.92 -6.31 -9.67
N ASN A 175 -12.33 -7.07 -8.76
CA ASN A 175 -12.13 -6.65 -7.38
C ASN A 175 -11.08 -5.55 -7.26
N LYS A 176 -9.94 -5.68 -7.94
CA LYS A 176 -8.87 -4.68 -7.96
C LYS A 176 -9.32 -3.38 -8.62
N LYS A 177 -10.07 -3.46 -9.72
CA LYS A 177 -10.66 -2.30 -10.37
C LYS A 177 -11.47 -1.45 -9.40
N ARG A 178 -12.32 -2.05 -8.56
CA ARG A 178 -13.08 -1.30 -7.53
C ARG A 178 -12.18 -0.54 -6.55
N VAL A 179 -11.08 -1.17 -6.12
CA VAL A 179 -10.12 -0.54 -5.21
C VAL A 179 -9.39 0.61 -5.91
N PHE A 180 -8.90 0.37 -7.13
CA PHE A 180 -8.15 1.35 -7.90
C PHE A 180 -9.02 2.52 -8.39
N ASP A 181 -10.26 2.28 -8.79
CA ASP A 181 -11.24 3.32 -9.12
C ASP A 181 -11.51 4.22 -7.90
N SER A 182 -11.56 3.65 -6.68
CA SER A 182 -11.69 4.44 -5.45
C SER A 182 -10.49 5.36 -5.21
N ILE A 183 -9.27 4.91 -5.54
CA ILE A 183 -8.05 5.74 -5.46
C ILE A 183 -8.11 6.85 -6.51
N MET A 184 -8.42 6.51 -7.76
CA MET A 184 -8.49 7.49 -8.85
C MET A 184 -9.60 8.52 -8.63
N ASN A 185 -10.74 8.13 -8.06
CA ASN A 185 -11.80 9.07 -7.70
C ASN A 185 -11.35 10.06 -6.62
N TYR A 186 -10.61 9.60 -5.61
CA TYR A 186 -10.01 10.47 -4.61
C TYR A 186 -9.05 11.49 -5.25
N VAL A 187 -8.19 11.02 -6.16
CA VAL A 187 -7.23 11.88 -6.88
C VAL A 187 -7.96 12.95 -7.68
N LYS A 188 -8.99 12.57 -8.44
CA LYS A 188 -9.85 13.50 -9.20
C LYS A 188 -10.46 14.57 -8.30
N GLN A 189 -11.00 14.19 -7.13
CA GLN A 189 -11.56 15.16 -6.18
C GLN A 189 -10.51 16.14 -5.69
N ARG A 190 -9.29 15.66 -5.41
CA ARG A 190 -8.19 16.51 -4.96
C ARG A 190 -7.73 17.49 -6.05
N GLU A 191 -7.58 17.03 -7.28
CA GLU A 191 -7.25 17.89 -8.42
C GLU A 191 -8.31 18.97 -8.66
N LEU A 192 -9.59 18.60 -8.57
CA LEU A 192 -10.70 19.56 -8.69
C LEU A 192 -10.67 20.62 -7.59
N ARG A 193 -10.34 20.22 -6.36
CA ARG A 193 -10.17 21.14 -5.23
C ARG A 193 -9.00 22.09 -5.47
N GLU A 194 -7.82 21.56 -5.80
CA GLU A 194 -6.64 22.37 -6.10
C GLU A 194 -6.86 23.33 -7.27
N TYR A 195 -7.62 22.92 -8.28
CA TYR A 195 -7.99 23.76 -9.42
C TYR A 195 -8.88 24.94 -8.98
N ARG A 196 -9.89 24.68 -8.13
CA ARG A 196 -10.80 25.73 -7.62
C ARG A 196 -10.08 26.73 -6.72
N GLU A 197 -9.10 26.26 -5.94
CA GLU A 197 -8.34 27.10 -5.00
C GLU A 197 -7.27 27.97 -5.71
N LYS A 198 -6.88 27.61 -6.94
CA LYS A 198 -5.89 28.37 -7.74
C LYS A 198 -6.59 29.44 -8.59
N SER A 199 -6.70 30.66 -8.08
CA SER A 199 -6.88 31.86 -8.91
C SER A 199 -5.62 32.10 -9.75
N PHE A 200 -5.64 31.62 -11.00
CA PHE A 200 -4.78 32.03 -12.11
C PHE A 200 -3.25 32.12 -11.85
N PHE A 201 -2.66 31.18 -11.09
CA PHE A 201 -1.21 31.01 -11.09
C PHE A 201 -0.80 29.71 -11.79
N ARG A 202 -0.17 29.91 -12.95
CA ARG A 202 0.46 28.89 -13.80
C ARG A 202 1.43 28.05 -12.96
N ASN A 203 1.00 26.86 -12.58
CA ASN A 203 1.92 25.75 -12.35
C ASN A 203 1.76 24.78 -13.52
N TRP A 204 2.83 24.68 -14.31
CA TRP A 204 2.97 23.89 -15.56
C TRP A 204 2.69 22.37 -15.41
N PHE A 205 2.26 21.92 -14.22
CA PHE A 205 2.31 20.53 -13.75
C PHE A 205 0.95 19.95 -13.31
N PHE A 206 -0.13 20.69 -13.50
CA PHE A 206 -1.47 20.26 -13.08
C PHE A 206 -2.45 20.34 -14.23
N PHE A 207 -2.66 19.20 -14.89
CA PHE A 207 -3.84 18.99 -15.71
C PHE A 207 -4.74 18.01 -14.98
N PRO A 208 -6.05 18.30 -14.83
CA PRO A 208 -6.99 17.34 -14.29
C PRO A 208 -6.95 16.05 -15.11
N HIS A 209 -7.26 14.91 -14.49
CA HIS A 209 -7.57 13.63 -15.15
C HIS A 209 -8.75 13.69 -16.18
N ASN A 210 -9.14 14.87 -16.66
CA ASN A 210 -10.12 15.10 -17.73
C ASN A 210 -9.53 15.00 -19.15
N CYS A 211 -8.23 14.73 -19.30
CA CYS A 211 -7.58 14.59 -20.60
C CYS A 211 -7.65 13.15 -21.15
N ASP A 212 -8.79 12.47 -21.00
CA ASP A 212 -9.08 11.25 -21.77
C ASP A 212 -9.46 11.66 -23.21
N MET A 213 -8.52 12.27 -23.94
CA MET A 213 -8.60 12.33 -25.39
C MET A 213 -8.44 10.90 -25.91
N LEU A 214 -9.46 10.42 -26.62
CA LEU A 214 -9.48 9.11 -27.26
C LEU A 214 -8.38 9.06 -28.33
N LEU A 215 -7.16 8.69 -27.94
CA LEU A 215 -6.17 8.16 -28.88
C LEU A 215 -6.50 6.69 -29.19
N GLU A 216 -7.73 6.44 -29.63
CA GLU A 216 -8.09 5.21 -30.32
C GLU A 216 -7.57 5.30 -31.75
N ASN A 217 -6.29 4.99 -31.93
CA ASN A 217 -5.78 4.23 -33.07
C ASN A 217 -4.27 4.29 -33.10
N THR A 218 -3.64 3.30 -32.50
CA THR A 218 -2.42 2.72 -33.09
C THR A 218 -2.70 1.25 -33.29
N ARG A 219 -2.76 0.83 -34.56
CA ARG A 219 -2.86 -0.56 -34.96
C ARG A 219 -1.70 -1.30 -34.29
N SER A 220 -1.99 -2.08 -33.26
CA SER A 220 -1.02 -3.01 -32.72
C SER A 220 -0.84 -4.10 -33.75
N SER A 221 0.30 -4.09 -34.44
CA SER A 221 0.80 -5.23 -35.19
C SER A 221 0.74 -6.44 -34.25
N SER A 222 -0.10 -7.41 -34.58
CA SER A 222 -0.29 -8.63 -33.81
C SER A 222 0.99 -9.46 -33.89
N SER A 223 1.96 -9.17 -33.04
CA SER A 223 2.96 -10.18 -32.70
C SER A 223 2.31 -11.11 -31.69
N SER A 224 2.14 -12.38 -32.06
CA SER A 224 1.66 -13.46 -31.22
C SER A 224 2.71 -13.82 -30.16
N SER A 225 2.99 -12.89 -29.26
CA SER A 225 3.94 -13.08 -28.17
C SER A 225 3.18 -13.32 -26.87
N LEU A 226 3.67 -14.29 -26.09
CA LEU A 226 3.14 -14.59 -24.76
C LEU A 226 3.33 -13.37 -23.84
N PRO A 227 2.43 -13.16 -22.86
CA PRO A 227 2.62 -12.11 -21.88
C PRO A 227 3.95 -12.30 -21.13
N PRO A 228 4.61 -11.21 -20.73
CA PRO A 228 5.96 -11.26 -20.15
C PRO A 228 5.93 -11.98 -18.80
N SER A 229 6.88 -12.89 -18.54
CA SER A 229 6.98 -13.47 -17.20
C SER A 229 7.42 -12.41 -16.18
N PRO A 230 6.87 -12.44 -14.95
CA PRO A 230 7.34 -11.57 -13.87
C PRO A 230 8.80 -11.86 -13.51
N PRO A 231 9.53 -10.90 -12.91
CA PRO A 231 9.08 -9.53 -12.64
C PRO A 231 9.09 -8.65 -13.91
N LEU A 232 8.15 -7.72 -14.01
CA LEU A 232 8.10 -6.67 -15.02
C LEU A 232 9.18 -5.61 -14.82
N PHE A 233 9.62 -5.34 -13.59
CA PHE A 233 10.59 -4.26 -13.37
C PHE A 233 11.89 -4.46 -14.16
N ARG A 234 12.27 -5.70 -14.52
CA ARG A 234 13.49 -5.99 -15.30
C ARG A 234 13.51 -5.30 -16.68
N PHE A 235 12.36 -4.93 -17.22
CA PHE A 235 12.25 -4.23 -18.49
C PHE A 235 12.45 -2.71 -18.36
N PHE A 236 12.31 -2.16 -17.15
CA PHE A 236 12.24 -0.71 -16.91
C PHE A 236 13.29 -0.20 -15.91
N ALA A 237 13.80 -1.10 -15.07
CA ALA A 237 14.68 -0.77 -13.97
C ALA A 237 16.05 -0.35 -14.49
N LYS A 238 16.43 0.89 -14.17
CA LYS A 238 17.82 1.36 -14.33
C LYS A 238 18.70 0.95 -13.15
N ASP A 239 18.11 0.73 -11.97
CA ASP A 239 18.78 0.32 -10.72
C ASP A 239 18.17 -0.98 -10.16
N LEU A 240 18.63 -2.12 -10.69
CA LEU A 240 18.16 -3.45 -10.31
C LEU A 240 18.36 -3.80 -8.81
N PRO A 241 19.48 -3.44 -8.15
CA PRO A 241 19.72 -3.82 -6.75
C PRO A 241 18.74 -3.20 -5.76
N GLN A 242 18.36 -1.93 -5.96
CA GLN A 242 17.43 -1.22 -5.07
C GLN A 242 16.02 -1.80 -5.14
N LEU A 243 15.59 -2.22 -6.33
CA LEU A 243 14.30 -2.87 -6.53
C LEU A 243 14.27 -4.25 -5.87
N ILE A 244 15.33 -5.04 -6.04
CA ILE A 244 15.45 -6.35 -5.36
C ILE A 244 15.38 -6.17 -3.84
N HIS A 245 16.13 -5.22 -3.28
CA HIS A 245 16.08 -4.94 -1.83
C HIS A 245 14.67 -4.54 -1.37
N TYR A 246 13.98 -3.69 -2.14
CA TYR A 246 12.60 -3.32 -1.85
C TYR A 246 11.65 -4.54 -1.85
N HIS A 247 11.80 -5.44 -2.83
CA HIS A 247 10.99 -6.67 -2.89
C HIS A 247 11.27 -7.59 -1.70
N ILE A 248 12.53 -7.75 -1.29
CA ILE A 248 12.92 -8.53 -0.10
C ILE A 248 12.33 -7.92 1.17
N GLN A 249 12.57 -6.64 1.42
CA GLN A 249 12.06 -5.94 2.60
C GLN A 249 10.52 -5.98 2.67
N ARG A 250 9.84 -5.93 1.52
CA ARG A 250 8.39 -6.09 1.45
C ARG A 250 7.92 -7.47 1.84
N LEU A 251 8.53 -8.53 1.29
CA LEU A 251 8.20 -9.92 1.61
C LEU A 251 8.40 -10.22 3.11
N GLU A 252 9.38 -9.57 3.73
CA GLU A 252 9.65 -9.68 5.17
C GLU A 252 8.68 -8.86 6.05
N SER A 253 8.15 -7.75 5.52
CA SER A 253 7.27 -6.83 6.25
C SER A 253 5.78 -7.16 6.19
N GLU A 254 5.36 -8.00 5.24
CA GLU A 254 4.01 -8.56 5.29
C GLU A 254 3.97 -9.63 6.39
N PRO A 255 3.19 -9.45 7.49
CA PRO A 255 2.84 -10.59 8.30
C PRO A 255 2.21 -11.62 7.37
N SER A 256 2.49 -12.91 7.58
CA SER A 256 1.83 -14.03 6.92
C SER A 256 0.31 -13.98 7.17
N LYS A 257 -0.37 -13.00 6.58
CA LYS A 257 -1.80 -12.96 6.43
C LYS A 257 -2.06 -13.91 5.29
N SER A 258 -2.32 -15.16 5.66
CA SER A 258 -3.26 -15.96 4.89
C SER A 258 -4.48 -15.07 4.62
N THR A 259 -4.54 -14.44 3.46
CA THR A 259 -5.73 -13.73 3.00
C THR A 259 -6.72 -14.75 2.40
N PHE A 260 -6.76 -15.94 3.00
CA PHE A 260 -7.82 -16.93 2.91
C PHE A 260 -8.57 -16.89 4.24
N GLY A 261 -9.42 -15.88 4.36
CA GLY A 261 -10.30 -15.66 5.49
C GLY A 261 -11.52 -14.85 5.09
N ILE A 262 -11.97 -14.99 3.82
CA ILE A 262 -13.34 -14.62 3.46
C ILE A 262 -14.17 -15.85 3.79
N LYS A 263 -14.92 -15.80 4.90
CA LYS A 263 -15.94 -16.79 5.22
C LYS A 263 -16.85 -16.95 4.00
N LEU A 264 -16.74 -18.10 3.34
CA LEU A 264 -17.66 -18.57 2.33
C LEU A 264 -18.91 -19.11 3.05
N HIS A 265 -19.71 -18.20 3.61
CA HIS A 265 -21.05 -18.53 4.08
C HIS A 265 -22.01 -17.58 3.36
N ASP A 266 -22.97 -18.20 2.67
CA ASP A 266 -24.03 -17.62 1.82
C ASP A 266 -23.80 -17.81 0.32
N TYR A 267 -23.81 -19.07 -0.14
CA TYR A 267 -24.34 -19.45 -1.46
C TYR A 267 -24.53 -20.97 -1.53
N LYS A 268 -25.46 -21.49 -0.72
CA LYS A 268 -26.14 -22.78 -0.98
C LYS A 268 -27.60 -22.64 -0.57
N ASN A 269 -28.39 -21.99 -1.41
CA ASN A 269 -29.85 -22.14 -1.42
C ASN A 269 -30.38 -21.69 -2.78
N SER A 270 -30.28 -22.59 -3.76
CA SER A 270 -31.19 -22.70 -4.91
C SER A 270 -30.58 -23.72 -5.88
N ASN A 271 -30.85 -24.98 -5.61
CA ASN A 271 -31.05 -26.06 -6.59
C ASN A 271 -30.86 -27.39 -5.88
N GLU A 272 -31.96 -27.93 -5.38
CA GLU A 272 -32.25 -29.38 -5.39
C GLU A 272 -33.63 -29.60 -4.75
N ARG A 273 -34.67 -29.31 -5.54
CA ARG A 273 -35.93 -30.04 -5.40
C ARG A 273 -35.94 -31.11 -6.48
N LYS A 274 -36.32 -32.32 -6.08
CA LYS A 274 -36.59 -33.55 -6.84
C LYS A 274 -35.39 -34.48 -7.00
N ARG A 275 -35.21 -35.39 -6.04
CA ARG A 275 -35.62 -36.79 -6.24
C ARG A 275 -35.78 -37.54 -4.93
N ASP A 276 -37.05 -37.90 -4.77
CA ASP A 276 -37.67 -38.90 -3.93
C ASP A 276 -36.86 -40.19 -3.68
N LYS A 277 -37.14 -40.74 -2.48
CA LYS A 277 -37.22 -42.17 -2.12
C LYS A 277 -35.97 -42.93 -1.65
N ARG A 278 -36.11 -43.29 -0.36
CA ARG A 278 -36.03 -44.64 0.23
C ARG A 278 -34.72 -45.04 0.94
N VAL A 279 -34.89 -45.24 2.25
CA VAL A 279 -34.67 -46.51 2.98
C VAL A 279 -33.46 -46.59 3.93
N ASN A 280 -33.85 -46.72 5.20
CA ASN A 280 -33.28 -47.48 6.32
C ASN A 280 -32.15 -46.90 7.20
N PHE A 281 -32.62 -46.47 8.37
CA PHE A 281 -32.01 -46.71 9.68
C PHE A 281 -31.58 -48.19 9.86
N ILE A 282 -30.31 -48.43 10.20
CA ILE A 282 -29.90 -49.53 11.09
C ILE A 282 -28.80 -49.01 12.04
N LYS A 283 -28.99 -49.36 13.33
CA LYS A 283 -28.18 -49.09 14.52
C LYS A 283 -26.87 -49.90 14.57
N THR A 284 -26.09 -49.59 15.63
CA THR A 284 -25.05 -50.39 16.34
C THR A 284 -23.61 -49.97 16.00
N ARG A 285 -22.61 -49.93 16.91
CA ARG A 285 -22.47 -50.27 18.35
C ARG A 285 -21.17 -49.60 18.87
N LYS A 286 -21.05 -49.41 20.18
CA LYS A 286 -19.87 -48.93 20.92
C LYS A 286 -18.73 -49.96 20.99
N MET A 287 -17.49 -49.49 21.11
CA MET A 287 -16.31 -49.98 21.88
C MET A 287 -15.04 -49.43 21.18
N GLY A 288 -13.95 -48.96 21.78
CA GLY A 288 -13.47 -48.82 23.14
C GLY A 288 -12.00 -48.33 23.04
N GLU A 289 -11.53 -47.58 24.04
CA GLU A 289 -10.15 -47.54 24.55
C GLU A 289 -8.92 -47.37 23.61
N LYS A 290 -8.18 -46.25 23.75
CA LYS A 290 -6.84 -46.16 24.42
C LYS A 290 -6.05 -44.91 24.00
N GLU A 291 -5.63 -44.11 25.00
CA GLU A 291 -4.43 -43.25 24.93
C GLU A 291 -3.17 -44.12 24.80
N PRO A 292 -2.06 -43.56 24.27
CA PRO A 292 -0.96 -43.28 25.19
C PRO A 292 -0.26 -41.93 24.97
N ARG A 293 0.21 -41.37 26.09
CA ARG A 293 1.24 -40.33 26.18
C ARG A 293 2.64 -40.92 25.98
N ASN A 294 3.54 -40.17 25.34
CA ASN A 294 4.96 -39.97 25.74
C ASN A 294 5.59 -38.95 24.78
N LYS A 295 6.00 -37.74 25.23
CA LYS A 295 7.22 -37.34 25.96
C LYS A 295 8.44 -37.09 25.05
N PHE A 296 8.89 -35.83 25.12
CA PHE A 296 10.26 -35.29 24.97
C PHE A 296 11.00 -35.43 23.63
N ASN A 297 11.40 -34.27 23.07
CA ASN A 297 12.82 -33.90 23.07
C ASN A 297 13.04 -32.38 22.87
N ARG A 298 13.82 -31.80 23.79
CA ARG A 298 14.50 -30.51 23.70
C ARG A 298 15.75 -30.68 22.83
N CYS A 299 16.04 -29.70 21.97
CA CYS A 299 17.41 -29.39 21.56
C CYS A 299 17.61 -27.87 21.62
N ASN A 300 18.41 -27.44 22.60
CA ASN A 300 19.14 -26.17 22.62
C ASN A 300 20.46 -26.40 21.87
N MET A 301 20.93 -25.43 21.08
CA MET A 301 22.31 -24.94 21.17
C MET A 301 22.56 -23.66 20.34
N LYS A 302 22.98 -22.65 21.10
CA LYS A 302 24.11 -21.73 20.88
C LYS A 302 24.04 -20.69 19.77
N GLY A 303 24.24 -19.45 20.21
CA GLY A 303 24.23 -18.25 19.39
C GLY A 303 25.56 -17.91 18.74
N LYS A 304 25.50 -16.84 17.94
CA LYS A 304 26.65 -16.03 17.55
C LYS A 304 26.25 -14.55 17.59
N ASN A 305 27.08 -13.79 18.29
CA ASN A 305 27.03 -12.34 18.43
C ASN A 305 27.33 -11.67 17.09
N PHE A 306 26.56 -10.64 16.73
CA PHE A 306 27.01 -9.61 15.80
C PHE A 306 26.71 -8.22 16.38
N LYS A 307 27.79 -7.53 16.77
CA LYS A 307 27.82 -6.08 17.03
C LYS A 307 27.68 -5.36 15.69
N PHE A 308 26.80 -4.36 15.60
CA PHE A 308 26.94 -3.28 14.63
C PHE A 308 26.91 -1.94 15.35
N SER A 309 28.03 -1.24 15.24
CA SER A 309 28.28 0.12 15.69
C SER A 309 27.57 1.13 14.78
N TYR A 310 26.86 2.09 15.37
CA TYR A 310 26.42 3.30 14.69
C TYR A 310 27.56 4.33 14.70
N LYS A 311 27.88 4.92 13.54
CA LYS A 311 28.59 6.20 13.44
C LYS A 311 27.77 7.12 12.54
N TYR A 312 27.35 8.24 13.12
CA TYR A 312 26.83 9.40 12.42
C TYR A 312 28.02 10.23 11.90
N GLY A 313 27.84 10.79 10.71
CA GLY A 313 28.68 11.80 10.07
C GLY A 313 27.83 12.46 8.99
#